data_AF-A0A7C6A5P3-F1
#
_entry.id   AF-A0A7C6A5P3-F1
#
_cell.length_a   1.000
_cell.length_b   1.000
_cell.length_c   1.000
_cell.angle_alpha   90.00
_cell.angle_beta   90.00
_cell.angle_gamma   90.00
#
_symmetry.space_group_name_H-M   'P 1'
#
loop_
_entity.id
_entity.type
_entity.pdbx_description
1 polymer ?
#
loop_
_entity_poly.entity_id
_entity_poly.type
_entity_poly.pdbx_seq_one_letter_code
_entity_poly.pdbx_strand_id
1 'polypeptide(L)'
;MAMTTNRKPARAVMAPTRLGLTSCLIGCRGQFLTLPAVALCATLSCMNALRTRRDFLRLAVGLPAGAWLAHYRALAAPMAGKVKITDIKAMQIRNIAGNCLIRIDTDAGLSGYGEAGATGPMARARIATMRGLLVGKDPLAIEVHFHNMTTLMHTYMAHIPTISGIDIALWDLAGKILNRPVCELLGGPFRDSIPMYSHGIGLNMLDPGSCREWVARVRQQPEGFTVFKIGIDQVAGVAAARYADTLDSSQLRRIARAYMNVREAAGDELDIAVHCHNEFDTPSAIAIAKAVEPMNPLFYEDPLNVPYSEGWLALKRATRIPILTGEKLELVRGFRPFLDHAAVDIIHPDLAFAGGITGTRKIADYAALTRTPVALHNVGSLVLCYANAHLGAAIQNFYRSESALGRPNRYVESMARSNPPVIRKGRLQVPAGPGLGLDLDMDFLRKNLMPGEEFWA
;
A
#
# COMPACT_ATOMS: atom_id res chain seq x y z
N MET A 1 24.27 51.32 -57.50
CA MET A 1 23.00 50.56 -57.61
C MET A 1 22.27 50.75 -56.28
N ALA A 2 21.23 51.59 -56.10
CA ALA A 2 20.10 51.94 -56.97
C ALA A 2 19.33 50.69 -57.40
N MET A 3 18.01 50.50 -57.17
CA MET A 3 16.88 51.41 -56.86
C MET A 3 15.96 50.79 -55.76
N THR A 4 15.42 51.51 -54.75
CA THR A 4 14.10 52.22 -54.67
C THR A 4 12.92 51.45 -55.32
N THR A 5 11.75 51.24 -54.70
CA THR A 5 10.80 52.14 -53.98
C THR A 5 10.09 51.38 -52.81
N ASN A 6 9.64 51.90 -51.65
CA ASN A 6 9.05 53.17 -51.16
C ASN A 6 7.54 53.40 -51.44
N ARG A 7 6.68 53.24 -50.41
CA ARG A 7 5.67 54.23 -49.96
C ARG A 7 4.95 53.87 -48.64
N LYS A 8 4.87 54.85 -47.74
CA LYS A 8 3.94 55.06 -46.59
C LYS A 8 3.12 56.35 -46.92
N PRO A 9 2.18 56.93 -46.10
CA PRO A 9 1.94 56.88 -44.65
C PRO A 9 0.48 56.39 -44.33
N ALA A 10 -0.24 56.66 -43.23
CA ALA A 10 -0.12 57.65 -42.14
C ALA A 10 -0.71 57.18 -40.78
N ARG A 11 -1.26 58.11 -39.98
CA ARG A 11 -1.88 57.95 -38.64
C ARG A 11 -3.13 58.85 -38.52
N ALA A 12 -4.02 58.53 -37.59
CA ALA A 12 -4.79 59.52 -36.81
C ALA A 12 -5.09 58.97 -35.40
N VAL A 13 -5.34 59.86 -34.44
CA VAL A 13 -5.51 59.59 -33.00
C VAL A 13 -6.69 60.42 -32.49
N MET A 14 -7.59 59.88 -31.64
CA MET A 14 -8.14 60.56 -30.45
C MET A 14 -9.20 59.75 -29.68
N ALA A 15 -9.02 59.70 -28.36
CA ALA A 15 -9.94 59.93 -27.22
C ALA A 15 -11.39 59.34 -27.15
N PRO A 16 -11.94 59.11 -25.93
CA PRO A 16 -13.15 58.31 -25.72
C PRO A 16 -14.42 59.12 -25.38
N THR A 17 -15.59 58.50 -25.55
CA THR A 17 -16.89 59.06 -25.10
C THR A 17 -17.68 58.04 -24.26
N ARG A 18 -18.20 58.48 -23.11
CA ARG A 18 -19.12 57.71 -22.27
C ARG A 18 -20.57 57.94 -22.71
N LEU A 19 -21.32 56.86 -22.89
CA LEU A 19 -22.77 56.73 -22.70
C LEU A 19 -23.03 55.27 -22.24
N GLY A 20 -23.91 54.94 -21.30
CA GLY A 20 -24.88 55.77 -20.59
C GLY A 20 -26.32 55.50 -21.04
N LEU A 21 -26.82 54.27 -20.85
CA LEU A 21 -28.23 53.84 -20.99
C LEU A 21 -28.43 52.68 -20.00
N THR A 22 -29.10 52.88 -18.86
CA THR A 22 -30.56 52.73 -18.61
C THR A 22 -31.09 51.30 -18.66
N SER A 23 -31.71 50.88 -17.56
CA SER A 23 -32.41 49.61 -17.38
C SER A 23 -33.61 49.44 -18.30
N CYS A 24 -33.87 48.21 -18.75
CA CYS A 24 -35.21 47.79 -19.14
C CYS A 24 -35.48 46.38 -18.59
N LEU A 25 -36.45 46.28 -17.68
CA LEU A 25 -36.94 45.02 -17.12
C LEU A 25 -38.07 44.48 -17.98
N ILE A 26 -37.87 43.35 -18.66
CA ILE A 26 -38.96 42.48 -19.11
C ILE A 26 -38.59 41.05 -18.72
N GLY A 27 -39.47 40.40 -17.96
CA GLY A 27 -39.19 39.09 -17.38
C GLY A 27 -39.57 37.92 -18.28
N CYS A 28 -38.97 36.77 -18.04
CA CYS A 28 -39.52 35.48 -18.45
C CYS A 28 -39.41 34.51 -17.27
N ARG A 29 -40.54 33.89 -16.88
CA ARG A 29 -40.60 32.93 -15.77
C ARG A 29 -40.02 31.59 -16.24
N GLY A 30 -39.01 31.09 -15.54
CA GLY A 30 -38.48 29.73 -15.69
C GLY A 30 -38.21 29.13 -14.31
N GLN A 31 -38.65 27.89 -14.08
CA GLN A 31 -38.64 27.27 -12.75
C GLN A 31 -37.21 26.93 -12.31
N PHE A 32 -36.78 27.45 -11.16
CA PHE A 32 -35.57 27.00 -10.48
C PHE A 32 -35.91 25.93 -9.44
N LEU A 33 -35.32 24.75 -9.58
CA LEU A 33 -35.21 23.75 -8.52
C LEU A 33 -34.42 24.35 -7.34
N THR A 34 -34.99 24.30 -6.15
CA THR A 34 -34.37 24.82 -4.93
C THR A 34 -33.27 23.90 -4.43
N LEU A 35 -32.01 24.29 -4.67
CA LEU A 35 -30.86 23.80 -3.91
C LEU A 35 -30.97 24.28 -2.44
N PRO A 36 -30.53 23.47 -1.44
CA PRO A 36 -30.62 23.85 -0.04
C PRO A 36 -29.67 25.02 0.29
N ALA A 37 -30.22 26.08 0.89
CA ALA A 37 -29.57 27.39 1.07
C ALA A 37 -28.32 27.42 1.97
N VAL A 38 -27.92 26.30 2.57
CA VAL A 38 -26.76 26.21 3.48
C VAL A 38 -25.42 26.27 2.73
N ALA A 39 -25.38 25.83 1.46
CA ALA A 39 -24.14 25.84 0.66
C ALA A 39 -23.75 27.21 0.08
N LEU A 40 -24.70 28.15 -0.03
CA LEU A 40 -24.46 29.45 -0.67
C LEU A 40 -23.85 30.50 0.29
N CYS A 41 -24.11 30.38 1.59
CA CYS A 41 -23.62 31.35 2.57
C CYS A 41 -22.11 31.19 2.87
N ALA A 42 -21.61 29.94 2.87
CA ALA A 42 -20.18 29.65 3.07
C ALA A 42 -19.32 30.05 1.85
N THR A 43 -19.88 30.04 0.64
CA THR A 43 -19.16 30.39 -0.58
C THR A 43 -19.03 31.90 -0.79
N LEU A 44 -20.06 32.68 -0.46
CA LEU A 44 -20.03 34.15 -0.59
C LEU A 44 -19.12 34.85 0.43
N SER A 45 -19.00 34.34 1.65
CA SER A 45 -18.08 34.93 2.65
C SER A 45 -16.60 34.75 2.29
N CYS A 46 -16.25 33.66 1.60
CA CYS A 46 -14.86 33.33 1.24
C CYS A 46 -14.36 34.07 -0.03
N MET A 47 -15.27 34.54 -0.91
CA MET A 47 -14.89 35.21 -2.15
C MET A 47 -14.18 36.56 -1.95
N ASN A 48 -14.42 37.27 -0.84
CA ASN A 48 -13.74 38.53 -0.52
C ASN A 48 -12.29 38.39 -0.03
N ALA A 49 -11.79 37.15 0.18
CA ALA A 49 -10.43 36.88 0.62
C ALA A 49 -9.44 36.58 -0.53
N LEU A 50 -9.91 36.45 -1.77
CA LEU A 50 -9.07 36.10 -2.93
C LEU A 50 -8.41 37.33 -3.56
N ARG A 51 -7.33 37.83 -2.95
CA ARG A 51 -6.63 39.03 -3.45
C ARG A 51 -5.54 38.76 -4.49
N THR A 52 -5.04 37.53 -4.66
CA THR A 52 -4.03 37.22 -5.69
C THR A 52 -4.21 35.85 -6.37
N ARG A 53 -3.64 35.70 -7.58
CA ARG A 53 -3.47 34.38 -8.25
C ARG A 53 -2.73 33.36 -7.37
N ARG A 54 -1.89 33.81 -6.44
CA ARG A 54 -1.11 32.95 -5.52
C ARG A 54 -2.00 32.28 -4.48
N ASP A 55 -3.07 32.95 -4.05
CA ASP A 55 -4.02 32.42 -3.06
C ASP A 55 -4.95 31.37 -3.69
N PHE A 56 -5.40 31.62 -4.92
CA PHE A 56 -6.11 30.63 -5.73
C PHE A 56 -5.27 29.37 -5.98
N LEU A 57 -3.97 29.53 -6.32
CA LEU A 57 -3.06 28.39 -6.49
C LEU A 57 -2.79 27.63 -5.20
N ARG A 58 -2.74 28.30 -4.04
CA ARG A 58 -2.66 27.63 -2.73
C ARG A 58 -3.92 26.81 -2.42
N LEU A 59 -5.10 27.29 -2.81
CA LEU A 59 -6.35 26.54 -2.70
C LEU A 59 -6.42 25.36 -3.69
N ALA A 60 -5.91 25.53 -4.92
CA ALA A 60 -5.88 24.48 -5.94
C ALA A 60 -4.89 23.33 -5.61
N VAL A 61 -3.78 23.64 -4.94
CA VAL A 61 -2.86 22.64 -4.37
C VAL A 61 -3.45 21.97 -3.12
N GLY A 62 -4.50 22.56 -2.53
CA GLY A 62 -5.24 22.05 -1.37
C GLY A 62 -6.48 21.21 -1.70
N LEU A 63 -6.60 20.64 -2.91
CA LEU A 63 -7.63 19.62 -3.16
C LEU A 63 -7.38 18.42 -2.23
N PRO A 64 -8.36 18.04 -1.39
CA PRO A 64 -8.08 17.23 -0.22
C PRO A 64 -7.72 15.78 -0.56
N ALA A 65 -7.01 15.12 0.37
CA ALA A 65 -6.62 13.70 0.36
C ALA A 65 -7.80 12.69 0.45
N GLY A 66 -8.97 13.07 -0.07
CA GLY A 66 -10.19 12.27 -0.18
C GLY A 66 -10.93 12.49 -1.51
N ALA A 67 -10.33 13.14 -2.51
CA ALA A 67 -10.94 13.27 -3.84
C ALA A 67 -11.21 11.90 -4.50
N TRP A 68 -10.38 10.89 -4.22
CA TRP A 68 -10.58 9.51 -4.68
C TRP A 68 -11.88 8.90 -4.14
N LEU A 69 -12.27 9.22 -2.90
CA LEU A 69 -13.55 8.80 -2.32
C LEU A 69 -14.77 9.45 -2.98
N ALA A 70 -14.63 10.53 -3.74
CA ALA A 70 -15.77 11.14 -4.43
C ALA A 70 -16.34 10.20 -5.50
N HIS A 71 -15.47 9.49 -6.22
CA HIS A 71 -15.87 8.46 -7.19
C HIS A 71 -16.55 7.28 -6.49
N TYR A 72 -15.93 6.75 -5.43
CA TYR A 72 -16.50 5.69 -4.61
C TYR A 72 -17.90 6.04 -4.08
N ARG A 73 -18.06 7.23 -3.48
CA ARG A 73 -19.34 7.69 -2.91
C ARG A 73 -20.43 7.83 -3.97
N ALA A 74 -20.08 8.28 -5.18
CA ALA A 74 -21.03 8.37 -6.29
C ALA A 74 -21.51 6.98 -6.74
N LEU A 75 -20.62 5.98 -6.81
CA LEU A 75 -20.98 4.58 -7.10
C LEU A 75 -21.77 3.93 -5.96
N ALA A 76 -21.43 4.21 -4.70
CA ALA A 76 -22.05 3.61 -3.53
C ALA A 76 -23.44 4.18 -3.20
N ALA A 77 -23.72 5.45 -3.51
CA ALA A 77 -24.95 6.13 -3.11
C ALA A 77 -26.26 5.41 -3.51
N PRO A 78 -26.41 4.80 -4.71
CA PRO A 78 -27.62 4.05 -5.07
C PRO A 78 -27.81 2.74 -4.28
N MET A 79 -26.76 2.23 -3.63
CA MET A 79 -26.77 1.00 -2.83
C MET A 79 -26.70 1.26 -1.32
N ALA A 80 -26.50 2.51 -0.91
CA ALA A 80 -26.40 2.91 0.48
C ALA A 80 -27.61 2.41 1.30
N GLY A 81 -27.33 1.74 2.39
CA GLY A 81 -28.30 1.18 3.32
C GLY A 81 -29.09 -0.03 2.83
N LYS A 82 -28.93 -0.50 1.59
CA LYS A 82 -29.69 -1.64 1.03
C LYS A 82 -29.15 -3.03 1.40
N VAL A 83 -27.89 -3.09 1.83
CA VAL A 83 -27.22 -4.30 2.32
C VAL A 83 -26.80 -4.06 3.76
N LYS A 84 -26.87 -5.09 4.60
CA LYS A 84 -26.43 -5.06 6.00
C LYS A 84 -25.44 -6.18 6.28
N ILE A 85 -24.42 -5.87 7.07
CA ILE A 85 -23.53 -6.87 7.65
C ILE A 85 -24.33 -7.73 8.63
N THR A 86 -24.34 -9.05 8.43
CA THR A 86 -25.01 -10.00 9.32
C THR A 86 -24.04 -10.65 10.29
N ASP A 87 -22.79 -10.90 9.88
CA ASP A 87 -21.78 -11.50 10.76
C ASP A 87 -20.34 -11.23 10.32
N ILE A 88 -19.39 -11.45 11.23
CA ILE A 88 -17.94 -11.31 10.99
C ILE A 88 -17.23 -12.49 11.65
N LYS A 89 -16.45 -13.23 10.86
CA LYS A 89 -15.81 -14.51 11.22
C LYS A 89 -14.32 -14.45 10.95
N ALA A 90 -13.54 -15.26 11.66
CA ALA A 90 -12.11 -15.36 11.43
C ALA A 90 -11.61 -16.80 11.61
N MET A 91 -10.86 -17.30 10.62
CA MET A 91 -10.22 -18.63 10.67
C MET A 91 -8.74 -18.55 10.31
N GLN A 92 -7.92 -19.34 11.00
CA GLN A 92 -6.49 -19.43 10.72
C GLN A 92 -6.17 -20.68 9.90
N ILE A 93 -5.49 -20.47 8.77
CA ILE A 93 -4.91 -21.53 7.95
C ILE A 93 -3.42 -21.68 8.26
N ARG A 94 -2.85 -22.85 7.98
CA ARG A 94 -1.41 -23.08 8.00
C ARG A 94 -0.78 -22.14 6.98
N ASN A 95 -0.03 -21.15 7.42
CA ASN A 95 0.73 -20.24 6.56
C ASN A 95 2.04 -19.86 7.26
N ILE A 96 2.91 -19.15 6.56
CA ILE A 96 4.25 -18.81 7.06
C ILE A 96 4.18 -17.67 8.09
N ALA A 97 3.22 -16.74 7.94
CA ALA A 97 3.11 -15.52 8.74
C ALA A 97 2.36 -15.67 10.06
N GLY A 98 1.56 -16.72 10.24
CA GLY A 98 0.62 -16.84 11.37
C GLY A 98 -0.68 -16.04 11.21
N ASN A 99 -0.88 -15.37 10.07
CA ASN A 99 -2.05 -14.56 9.74
C ASN A 99 -3.34 -15.40 9.68
N CYS A 100 -4.49 -14.76 9.87
CA CYS A 100 -5.81 -15.37 9.68
C CYS A 100 -6.63 -14.66 8.59
N LEU A 101 -7.59 -15.40 8.03
CA LEU A 101 -8.55 -14.86 7.07
C LEU A 101 -9.78 -14.34 7.80
N ILE A 102 -10.26 -13.17 7.37
CA ILE A 102 -11.50 -12.55 7.83
C ILE A 102 -12.57 -12.75 6.76
N ARG A 103 -13.80 -13.04 7.20
CA ARG A 103 -14.99 -13.08 6.35
C ARG A 103 -16.08 -12.21 6.95
N ILE A 104 -16.70 -11.37 6.11
CA ILE A 104 -17.87 -10.58 6.48
C ILE A 104 -19.05 -11.08 5.64
N ASP A 105 -20.12 -11.52 6.30
CA ASP A 105 -21.36 -11.97 5.67
C ASP A 105 -22.41 -10.86 5.65
N THR A 106 -23.33 -10.91 4.68
CA THR A 106 -24.41 -9.92 4.53
C THR A 106 -25.80 -10.55 4.34
N ASP A 107 -26.84 -9.75 4.54
CA ASP A 107 -28.25 -10.11 4.31
C ASP A 107 -28.58 -10.34 2.83
N ALA A 108 -27.81 -9.73 1.92
CA ALA A 108 -27.88 -9.95 0.47
C ALA A 108 -27.22 -11.27 0.00
N GLY A 109 -26.72 -12.11 0.92
CA GLY A 109 -26.04 -13.38 0.59
C GLY A 109 -24.63 -13.23 0.01
N LEU A 110 -24.07 -12.01 0.01
CA LEU A 110 -22.69 -11.74 -0.40
C LEU A 110 -21.73 -11.85 0.79
N SER A 111 -20.52 -12.34 0.53
CA SER A 111 -19.43 -12.40 1.49
C SER A 111 -18.17 -11.72 0.95
N GLY A 112 -17.53 -10.91 1.79
CA GLY A 112 -16.20 -10.34 1.51
C GLY A 112 -15.11 -11.02 2.33
N TYR A 113 -13.90 -11.05 1.76
CA TYR A 113 -12.74 -11.69 2.35
C TYR A 113 -11.59 -10.71 2.54
N GLY A 114 -10.93 -10.82 3.69
CA GLY A 114 -9.75 -10.03 4.05
C GLY A 114 -8.74 -10.88 4.81
N GLU A 115 -7.58 -10.29 5.10
CA GLU A 115 -6.50 -10.95 5.84
C GLU A 115 -6.00 -10.07 6.97
N ALA A 116 -5.84 -10.65 8.15
CA ALA A 116 -5.37 -9.97 9.34
C ALA A 116 -4.01 -10.51 9.76
N GLY A 117 -3.08 -9.60 10.09
CA GLY A 117 -1.77 -9.87 10.68
C GLY A 117 -1.85 -10.34 12.15
N ALA A 118 -2.77 -11.24 12.44
CA ALA A 118 -3.09 -11.77 13.75
C ALA A 118 -3.50 -13.23 13.64
N THR A 119 -3.33 -13.99 14.72
CA THR A 119 -3.83 -15.36 14.81
C THR A 119 -5.37 -15.38 14.82
N GLY A 120 -5.96 -16.52 14.47
CA GLY A 120 -7.42 -16.74 14.49
C GLY A 120 -8.04 -16.39 15.86
N PRO A 121 -7.48 -16.89 16.99
CA PRO A 121 -7.96 -16.54 18.33
C PRO A 121 -7.86 -15.04 18.65
N MET A 122 -6.77 -14.37 18.28
CA MET A 122 -6.63 -12.92 18.48
C MET A 122 -7.68 -12.13 17.69
N ALA A 123 -7.89 -12.50 16.42
CA ALA A 123 -8.88 -11.86 15.57
C ALA A 123 -10.32 -12.09 16.09
N ARG A 124 -10.70 -13.32 16.42
CA ARG A 124 -12.04 -13.62 16.99
C ARG A 124 -12.28 -12.86 18.29
N ALA A 125 -11.30 -12.81 19.20
CA ALA A 125 -11.41 -12.04 20.44
C ALA A 125 -11.61 -10.53 20.18
N ARG A 126 -10.88 -9.95 19.22
CA ARG A 126 -11.06 -8.53 18.84
C ARG A 126 -12.40 -8.30 18.15
N ILE A 127 -12.82 -9.17 17.22
CA ILE A 127 -14.12 -9.11 16.53
C ILE A 127 -15.27 -9.11 17.54
N ALA A 128 -15.23 -9.97 18.56
CA ALA A 128 -16.26 -10.02 19.60
C ALA A 128 -16.48 -8.65 20.28
N THR A 129 -15.40 -7.90 20.56
CA THR A 129 -15.48 -6.55 21.13
C THR A 129 -15.93 -5.46 20.14
N MET A 130 -15.88 -5.73 18.83
CA MET A 130 -16.25 -4.78 17.76
C MET A 130 -17.58 -5.09 17.08
N ARG A 131 -18.20 -6.25 17.36
CA ARG A 131 -19.40 -6.75 16.65
C ARG A 131 -20.54 -5.73 16.60
N GLY A 132 -20.79 -5.02 17.70
CA GLY A 132 -21.83 -3.97 17.80
C GLY A 132 -21.57 -2.71 16.98
N LEU A 133 -20.34 -2.48 16.51
CA LEU A 133 -19.99 -1.37 15.61
C LEU A 133 -20.39 -1.65 14.16
N LEU A 134 -20.47 -2.93 13.78
CA LEU A 134 -20.49 -3.38 12.38
C LEU A 134 -21.77 -4.15 12.00
N VAL A 135 -22.24 -5.08 12.85
CA VAL A 135 -23.44 -5.87 12.55
C VAL A 135 -24.69 -4.97 12.49
N GLY A 136 -25.55 -5.22 11.50
CA GLY A 136 -26.71 -4.40 11.18
C GLY A 136 -26.38 -3.05 10.54
N LYS A 137 -25.11 -2.79 10.17
CA LYS A 137 -24.69 -1.57 9.46
C LYS A 137 -24.47 -1.85 7.97
N ASP A 138 -24.47 -0.77 7.19
CA ASP A 138 -24.16 -0.79 5.76
C ASP A 138 -22.67 -1.07 5.52
N PRO A 139 -22.26 -2.12 4.79
CA PRO A 139 -20.86 -2.39 4.51
C PRO A 139 -20.18 -1.32 3.64
N LEU A 140 -20.94 -0.52 2.87
CA LEU A 140 -20.40 0.56 2.03
C LEU A 140 -19.96 1.80 2.83
N ALA A 141 -20.24 1.84 4.14
CA ALA A 141 -19.80 2.93 5.02
C ALA A 141 -18.34 2.75 5.50
N ILE A 142 -17.43 2.28 4.63
CA ILE A 142 -16.08 1.80 4.98
C ILE A 142 -15.29 2.81 5.82
N GLU A 143 -15.21 4.07 5.40
CA GLU A 143 -14.52 5.13 6.16
C GLU A 143 -15.09 5.37 7.56
N VAL A 144 -16.41 5.21 7.74
CA VAL A 144 -17.07 5.33 9.06
C VAL A 144 -16.73 4.13 9.93
N HIS A 145 -16.74 2.92 9.37
CA HIS A 145 -16.32 1.70 10.08
C HIS A 145 -14.86 1.79 10.50
N PHE A 146 -13.98 2.13 9.56
CA PHE A 146 -12.56 2.32 9.81
C PHE A 146 -12.30 3.37 10.89
N HIS A 147 -12.97 4.52 10.84
CA HIS A 147 -12.88 5.55 11.88
C HIS A 147 -13.34 5.00 13.24
N ASN A 148 -14.56 4.48 13.35
CA ASN A 148 -15.11 3.95 14.59
C ASN A 148 -14.27 2.83 15.21
N MET A 149 -13.64 2.00 14.36
CA MET A 149 -12.74 0.95 14.79
C MET A 149 -11.38 1.46 15.29
N THR A 150 -10.92 2.63 14.84
CA THR A 150 -9.56 3.13 15.10
C THR A 150 -9.46 4.28 16.10
N THR A 151 -10.51 5.06 16.34
CA THR A 151 -10.42 6.31 17.14
C THR A 151 -10.76 6.19 18.62
N LEU A 152 -11.50 5.17 19.05
CA LEU A 152 -11.95 5.00 20.45
C LEU A 152 -11.09 3.99 21.23
N MET A 153 -9.78 3.89 20.94
CA MET A 153 -8.94 2.76 21.34
C MET A 153 -7.63 3.22 21.99
N HIS A 154 -7.20 2.52 23.05
CA HIS A 154 -5.87 2.71 23.64
C HIS A 154 -4.77 2.16 22.72
N THR A 155 -3.71 2.94 22.54
CA THR A 155 -2.58 2.63 21.63
C THR A 155 -1.73 1.42 22.01
N TYR A 156 -1.89 0.88 23.22
CA TYR A 156 -1.14 -0.29 23.70
C TYR A 156 -1.83 -1.63 23.43
N MET A 157 -3.04 -1.63 22.88
CA MET A 157 -3.79 -2.86 22.63
C MET A 157 -3.63 -3.30 21.16
N ALA A 158 -3.19 -4.54 20.94
CA ALA A 158 -2.94 -5.09 19.61
C ALA A 158 -4.26 -5.27 18.82
N HIS A 159 -4.55 -4.33 17.91
CA HIS A 159 -5.89 -4.18 17.31
C HIS A 159 -5.88 -3.92 15.80
N ILE A 160 -4.90 -3.15 15.31
CA ILE A 160 -4.88 -2.73 13.90
C ILE A 160 -4.79 -3.91 12.93
N PRO A 161 -4.10 -5.03 13.24
CA PRO A 161 -4.08 -6.17 12.32
C PRO A 161 -5.47 -6.81 12.10
N THR A 162 -6.32 -6.92 13.12
CA THR A 162 -7.70 -7.42 12.93
C THR A 162 -8.56 -6.39 12.17
N ILE A 163 -8.43 -5.10 12.50
CA ILE A 163 -9.11 -4.01 11.79
C ILE A 163 -8.73 -4.01 10.31
N SER A 164 -7.47 -4.33 10.00
CA SER A 164 -6.95 -4.44 8.64
C SER A 164 -7.68 -5.52 7.83
N GLY A 165 -7.84 -6.72 8.39
CA GLY A 165 -8.57 -7.78 7.72
C GLY A 165 -10.07 -7.47 7.55
N ILE A 166 -10.68 -6.78 8.51
CA ILE A 166 -12.07 -6.27 8.38
C ILE A 166 -12.15 -5.24 7.24
N ASP A 167 -11.23 -4.28 7.18
CA ASP A 167 -11.19 -3.23 6.14
C ASP A 167 -11.02 -3.83 4.73
N ILE A 168 -10.09 -4.77 4.55
CA ILE A 168 -9.90 -5.47 3.27
C ILE A 168 -11.19 -6.22 2.86
N ALA A 169 -11.85 -6.90 3.80
CA ALA A 169 -13.10 -7.61 3.54
C ALA A 169 -14.28 -6.66 3.20
N LEU A 170 -14.31 -5.45 3.78
CA LEU A 170 -15.29 -4.42 3.43
C LEU A 170 -15.06 -3.87 2.01
N TRP A 171 -13.80 -3.68 1.59
CA TRP A 171 -13.47 -3.30 0.21
C TRP A 171 -13.82 -4.40 -0.79
N ASP A 172 -13.56 -5.67 -0.48
CA ASP A 172 -13.99 -6.81 -1.30
C ASP A 172 -15.52 -6.89 -1.43
N LEU A 173 -16.27 -6.71 -0.32
CA LEU A 173 -17.74 -6.57 -0.33
C LEU A 173 -18.19 -5.41 -1.22
N ALA A 174 -17.56 -4.23 -1.09
CA ALA A 174 -17.96 -3.06 -1.86
C ALA A 174 -17.77 -3.27 -3.36
N GLY A 175 -16.65 -3.87 -3.79
CA GLY A 175 -16.46 -4.22 -5.20
C GLY A 175 -17.46 -5.28 -5.70
N LYS A 176 -17.84 -6.25 -4.86
CA LYS A 176 -18.88 -7.24 -5.21
C LYS A 176 -20.28 -6.61 -5.32
N ILE A 177 -20.68 -5.79 -4.34
CA ILE A 177 -21.98 -5.08 -4.31
C ILE A 177 -22.11 -4.12 -5.50
N LEU A 178 -21.01 -3.44 -5.88
CA LEU A 178 -20.99 -2.46 -6.96
C LEU A 178 -20.63 -3.07 -8.34
N ASN A 179 -20.32 -4.36 -8.40
CA ASN A 179 -19.84 -5.10 -9.58
C ASN A 179 -18.62 -4.44 -10.24
N ARG A 180 -17.59 -4.13 -9.43
CA ARG A 180 -16.36 -3.38 -9.81
C ARG A 180 -15.11 -3.97 -9.14
N PRO A 181 -13.95 -3.98 -9.79
CA PRO A 181 -12.68 -4.28 -9.13
C PRO A 181 -12.33 -3.17 -8.13
N VAL A 182 -11.71 -3.52 -7.00
CA VAL A 182 -11.40 -2.57 -5.93
C VAL A 182 -10.53 -1.39 -6.40
N CYS A 183 -9.62 -1.59 -7.35
CA CYS A 183 -8.77 -0.51 -7.89
C CYS A 183 -9.58 0.60 -8.61
N GLU A 184 -10.72 0.29 -9.24
CA GLU A 184 -11.63 1.31 -9.79
C GLU A 184 -12.27 2.13 -8.66
N LEU A 185 -12.71 1.46 -7.58
CA LEU A 185 -13.29 2.14 -6.42
C LEU A 185 -12.29 3.05 -5.68
N LEU A 186 -11.00 2.73 -5.72
CA LEU A 186 -9.91 3.52 -5.14
C LEU A 186 -9.48 4.73 -5.99
N GLY A 187 -10.25 5.09 -7.02
CA GLY A 187 -9.98 6.23 -7.91
C GLY A 187 -9.40 5.85 -9.29
N GLY A 188 -9.30 4.57 -9.59
CA GLY A 188 -8.80 4.04 -10.87
C GLY A 188 -7.34 3.57 -10.82
N PRO A 189 -6.95 2.61 -11.67
CA PRO A 189 -5.58 2.12 -11.75
C PRO A 189 -4.66 3.10 -12.51
N PHE A 190 -3.46 3.34 -11.97
CA PHE A 190 -2.33 3.93 -12.68
C PHE A 190 -1.58 2.89 -13.55
N ARG A 191 -1.88 1.59 -13.39
CA ARG A 191 -1.18 0.47 -14.01
C ARG A 191 -2.02 -0.82 -13.96
N ASP A 192 -1.99 -1.60 -15.04
CA ASP A 192 -2.72 -2.89 -15.13
C ASP A 192 -1.99 -4.06 -14.44
N SER A 193 -0.71 -3.88 -14.11
CA SER A 193 0.11 -4.86 -13.40
C SER A 193 1.07 -4.15 -12.46
N ILE A 194 1.35 -4.77 -11.31
CA ILE A 194 2.31 -4.25 -10.31
C ILE A 194 3.65 -4.99 -10.39
N PRO A 195 4.81 -4.29 -10.39
CA PRO A 195 6.10 -4.95 -10.22
C PRO A 195 6.21 -5.62 -8.84
N MET A 196 6.86 -6.78 -8.82
CA MET A 196 7.03 -7.63 -7.65
C MET A 196 8.52 -7.82 -7.30
N TYR A 197 8.80 -8.27 -6.08
CA TYR A 197 10.07 -8.90 -5.72
C TYR A 197 9.83 -10.22 -4.98
N SER A 198 10.76 -11.16 -5.12
CA SER A 198 10.68 -12.49 -4.52
C SER A 198 11.76 -12.69 -3.45
N HIS A 199 11.84 -13.89 -2.88
CA HIS A 199 12.77 -14.24 -1.81
C HIS A 199 13.93 -15.11 -2.32
N GLY A 200 15.15 -14.91 -1.80
CA GLY A 200 16.33 -15.75 -2.07
C GLY A 200 16.28 -17.14 -1.40
N ILE A 201 15.23 -17.92 -1.65
CA ILE A 201 15.01 -19.21 -0.96
C ILE A 201 15.94 -20.32 -1.48
N GLY A 202 16.52 -21.09 -0.55
CA GLY A 202 17.35 -22.26 -0.85
C GLY A 202 18.73 -21.88 -1.40
N LEU A 203 19.38 -20.94 -0.73
CA LEU A 203 20.64 -20.32 -1.13
C LEU A 203 21.61 -20.35 0.06
N ASN A 204 22.79 -20.95 -0.11
CA ASN A 204 23.91 -20.76 0.80
C ASN A 204 24.81 -19.66 0.24
N MET A 205 24.66 -18.43 0.72
CA MET A 205 25.41 -17.27 0.24
C MET A 205 26.94 -17.39 0.45
N LEU A 206 27.41 -18.25 1.35
CA LEU A 206 28.84 -18.45 1.59
C LEU A 206 29.48 -19.44 0.61
N ASP A 207 28.68 -20.15 -0.19
CA ASP A 207 29.15 -21.00 -1.28
C ASP A 207 28.81 -20.37 -2.65
N PRO A 208 29.82 -19.92 -3.43
CA PRO A 208 29.63 -19.45 -4.79
C PRO A 208 28.99 -20.48 -5.74
N GLY A 209 29.11 -21.79 -5.45
CA GLY A 209 28.41 -22.86 -6.17
C GLY A 209 26.90 -22.71 -6.01
N SER A 210 26.41 -22.80 -4.77
CA SER A 210 25.01 -22.56 -4.40
C SER A 210 24.47 -21.23 -4.92
N CYS A 211 25.28 -20.15 -4.93
CA CYS A 211 24.89 -18.88 -5.53
C CYS A 211 24.58 -18.99 -7.03
N ARG A 212 25.44 -19.65 -7.81
CA ARG A 212 25.21 -19.89 -9.26
C ARG A 212 24.02 -20.81 -9.52
N GLU A 213 23.84 -21.86 -8.71
CA GLU A 213 22.70 -22.76 -8.80
C GLU A 213 21.37 -22.06 -8.48
N TRP A 214 21.37 -21.16 -7.49
CA TRP A 214 20.23 -20.31 -7.18
C TRP A 214 19.88 -19.38 -8.36
N VAL A 215 20.86 -18.71 -8.97
CA VAL A 215 20.65 -17.86 -10.15
C VAL A 215 20.11 -18.66 -11.34
N ALA A 216 20.67 -19.83 -11.62
CA ALA A 216 20.19 -20.72 -12.68
C ALA A 216 18.73 -21.14 -12.44
N ARG A 217 18.37 -21.46 -11.19
CA ARG A 217 17.01 -21.83 -10.79
C ARG A 217 16.03 -20.67 -10.95
N VAL A 218 16.35 -19.45 -10.48
CA VAL A 218 15.41 -18.32 -10.57
C VAL A 218 15.22 -17.83 -12.01
N ARG A 219 16.26 -17.90 -12.86
CA ARG A 219 16.14 -17.61 -14.30
C ARG A 219 15.21 -18.57 -15.05
N GLN A 220 14.96 -19.76 -14.50
CA GLN A 220 14.02 -20.76 -15.07
C GLN A 220 12.59 -20.66 -14.51
N GLN A 221 12.33 -19.76 -13.54
CA GLN A 221 10.98 -19.61 -12.98
C GLN A 221 10.03 -18.92 -13.97
N PRO A 222 8.81 -19.47 -14.20
CA PRO A 222 7.87 -18.92 -15.18
C PRO A 222 7.36 -17.52 -14.82
N GLU A 223 7.45 -17.13 -13.54
CA GLU A 223 7.17 -15.78 -13.06
C GLU A 223 8.12 -14.73 -13.68
N GLY A 224 9.36 -15.11 -13.94
CA GLY A 224 10.42 -14.23 -14.44
C GLY A 224 10.75 -13.08 -13.49
N PHE A 225 10.85 -13.33 -12.18
CA PHE A 225 11.29 -12.32 -11.22
C PHE A 225 12.74 -11.89 -11.49
N THR A 226 12.99 -10.59 -11.45
CA THR A 226 14.34 -10.02 -11.57
C THR A 226 14.84 -9.38 -10.26
N VAL A 227 14.05 -9.41 -9.18
CA VAL A 227 14.38 -8.76 -7.91
C VAL A 227 14.17 -9.70 -6.74
N PHE A 228 15.19 -9.82 -5.88
CA PHE A 228 15.20 -10.77 -4.77
C PHE A 228 15.64 -10.13 -3.45
N LYS A 229 14.83 -10.29 -2.40
CA LYS A 229 15.17 -9.98 -1.00
C LYS A 229 15.83 -11.19 -0.36
N ILE A 230 16.95 -11.00 0.34
CA ILE A 230 17.74 -12.08 0.97
C ILE A 230 18.04 -11.71 2.42
N GLY A 231 17.79 -12.66 3.33
CA GLY A 231 18.00 -12.50 4.78
C GLY A 231 19.48 -12.47 5.15
N ILE A 232 19.84 -11.59 6.08
CA ILE A 232 21.20 -11.50 6.63
C ILE A 232 21.45 -12.51 7.77
N ASP A 233 20.40 -13.00 8.42
CA ASP A 233 20.42 -13.68 9.72
C ASP A 233 21.44 -14.84 9.77
N GLN A 234 21.37 -15.78 8.82
CA GLN A 234 22.29 -16.91 8.72
C GLN A 234 23.76 -16.49 8.52
N VAL A 235 24.02 -15.40 7.78
CA VAL A 235 25.39 -14.94 7.46
C VAL A 235 25.93 -13.95 8.49
N ALA A 236 25.07 -13.27 9.24
CA ALA A 236 25.40 -12.58 10.48
C ALA A 236 25.63 -13.57 11.64
N GLY A 237 24.98 -14.75 11.60
CA GLY A 237 25.02 -15.75 12.66
C GLY A 237 24.15 -15.36 13.85
N VAL A 238 23.03 -14.69 13.57
CA VAL A 238 22.05 -14.24 14.56
C VAL A 238 20.71 -14.93 14.29
N ALA A 239 19.82 -14.98 15.29
CA ALA A 239 18.48 -15.52 15.09
C ALA A 239 17.56 -14.47 14.45
N ALA A 240 16.89 -14.84 13.35
CA ALA A 240 15.98 -13.94 12.66
C ALA A 240 14.84 -13.43 13.57
N ALA A 241 14.52 -12.14 13.46
CA ALA A 241 13.52 -11.44 14.29
C ALA A 241 13.70 -11.66 15.81
N ARG A 242 14.95 -11.68 16.29
CA ARG A 242 15.31 -11.77 17.71
C ARG A 242 16.37 -10.72 18.06
N TYR A 243 16.66 -10.59 19.34
CA TYR A 243 17.77 -9.79 19.82
C TYR A 243 19.10 -10.29 19.24
N ALA A 244 19.93 -9.36 18.77
CA ALA A 244 21.30 -9.58 18.35
C ALA A 244 22.24 -8.65 19.13
N ASP A 245 23.38 -9.16 19.57
CA ASP A 245 24.48 -8.35 20.09
C ASP A 245 25.15 -7.53 18.98
N THR A 246 25.91 -6.50 19.36
CA THR A 246 26.71 -5.69 18.43
C THR A 246 27.65 -6.57 17.60
N LEU A 247 27.60 -6.46 16.27
CA LEU A 247 28.36 -7.32 15.37
C LEU A 247 29.86 -7.04 15.40
N ASP A 248 30.65 -8.11 15.42
CA ASP A 248 32.10 -8.04 15.35
C ASP A 248 32.64 -7.93 13.89
N SER A 249 33.95 -7.66 13.77
CA SER A 249 34.60 -7.55 12.47
C SER A 249 34.66 -8.88 11.68
N SER A 250 34.50 -10.03 12.33
CA SER A 250 34.44 -11.34 11.68
C SER A 250 33.09 -11.56 11.00
N GLN A 251 32.00 -11.26 11.71
CA GLN A 251 30.64 -11.28 11.20
C GLN A 251 30.49 -10.31 10.03
N LEU A 252 30.99 -9.08 10.15
CA LEU A 252 30.95 -8.09 9.08
C LEU A 252 31.70 -8.53 7.80
N ARG A 253 32.89 -9.12 7.93
CA ARG A 253 33.61 -9.72 6.79
C ARG A 253 32.85 -10.90 6.17
N ARG A 254 32.19 -11.72 6.99
CA ARG A 254 31.38 -12.86 6.52
C ARG A 254 30.15 -12.38 5.74
N ILE A 255 29.46 -11.34 6.23
CA ILE A 255 28.34 -10.65 5.57
C ILE A 255 28.77 -10.06 4.22
N ALA A 256 29.86 -9.29 4.19
CA ALA A 256 30.39 -8.69 2.95
C ALA A 256 30.64 -9.74 1.87
N ARG A 257 31.39 -10.80 2.22
CA ARG A 257 31.68 -11.92 1.31
C ARG A 257 30.41 -12.62 0.82
N ALA A 258 29.45 -12.89 1.73
CA ALA A 258 28.21 -13.57 1.38
C ALA A 258 27.39 -12.79 0.34
N TYR A 259 27.21 -11.48 0.55
CA TYR A 259 26.47 -10.64 -0.39
C TYR A 259 27.22 -10.40 -1.71
N MET A 260 28.55 -10.30 -1.68
CA MET A 260 29.37 -10.24 -2.90
C MET A 260 29.26 -11.52 -3.73
N ASN A 261 29.34 -12.71 -3.13
CA ASN A 261 29.14 -13.98 -3.83
C ASN A 261 27.80 -14.03 -4.59
N VAL A 262 26.73 -13.50 -3.98
CA VAL A 262 25.41 -13.42 -4.63
C VAL A 262 25.43 -12.44 -5.79
N ARG A 263 25.99 -11.23 -5.62
CA ARG A 263 26.10 -10.24 -6.70
C ARG A 263 26.93 -10.75 -7.88
N GLU A 264 28.06 -11.41 -7.61
CA GLU A 264 28.91 -12.01 -8.65
C GLU A 264 28.17 -13.10 -9.45
N ALA A 265 27.36 -13.93 -8.79
CA ALA A 265 26.54 -14.93 -9.48
C ALA A 265 25.36 -14.29 -10.25
N ALA A 266 24.74 -13.26 -9.66
CA ALA A 266 23.57 -12.57 -10.20
C ALA A 266 23.88 -11.69 -11.42
N GLY A 267 25.08 -11.11 -11.46
CA GLY A 267 25.44 -10.05 -12.41
C GLY A 267 24.58 -8.79 -12.19
N ASP A 268 24.46 -7.98 -13.24
CA ASP A 268 23.70 -6.72 -13.21
C ASP A 268 22.20 -6.89 -13.57
N GLU A 269 21.79 -8.09 -14.00
CA GLU A 269 20.41 -8.36 -14.45
C GLU A 269 19.42 -8.57 -13.30
N LEU A 270 19.90 -9.00 -12.13
CA LEU A 270 19.08 -9.26 -10.96
C LEU A 270 19.36 -8.24 -9.85
N ASP A 271 18.32 -7.54 -9.41
CA ASP A 271 18.37 -6.69 -8.22
C ASP A 271 18.38 -7.55 -6.96
N ILE A 272 19.29 -7.26 -6.04
CA ILE A 272 19.43 -7.96 -4.76
C ILE A 272 19.21 -6.96 -3.63
N ALA A 273 18.36 -7.30 -2.66
CA ALA A 273 18.09 -6.50 -1.48
C ALA A 273 18.50 -7.21 -0.18
N VAL A 274 18.95 -6.43 0.80
CA VAL A 274 19.47 -6.88 2.09
C VAL A 274 18.37 -6.76 3.15
N HIS A 275 18.10 -7.82 3.92
CA HIS A 275 16.97 -7.89 4.86
C HIS A 275 17.42 -8.24 6.28
N CYS A 276 16.99 -7.44 7.27
CA CYS A 276 17.52 -7.43 8.65
C CYS A 276 16.47 -7.52 9.77
N HIS A 277 15.19 -7.74 9.45
CA HIS A 277 14.03 -7.93 10.36
C HIS A 277 14.00 -7.10 11.68
N ASN A 278 14.62 -5.91 11.71
CA ASN A 278 14.77 -5.00 12.85
C ASN A 278 15.67 -5.48 14.01
N GLU A 279 16.65 -6.36 13.73
CA GLU A 279 17.46 -7.05 14.75
C GLU A 279 18.60 -6.20 15.36
N PHE A 280 19.16 -5.26 14.59
CA PHE A 280 20.48 -4.67 14.88
C PHE A 280 20.45 -3.34 15.61
N ASP A 281 21.54 -3.06 16.34
CA ASP A 281 21.85 -1.75 16.89
C ASP A 281 22.40 -0.78 15.82
N THR A 282 22.47 0.52 16.16
CA THR A 282 22.92 1.57 15.23
C THR A 282 24.37 1.39 14.74
N PRO A 283 25.36 1.05 15.60
CA PRO A 283 26.71 0.73 15.13
C PRO A 283 26.75 -0.42 14.11
N SER A 284 26.04 -1.52 14.39
CA SER A 284 25.99 -2.72 13.55
C SER A 284 25.30 -2.44 12.22
N ALA A 285 24.15 -1.75 12.22
CA ALA A 285 23.45 -1.38 11.00
C ALA A 285 24.31 -0.51 10.07
N ILE A 286 25.04 0.47 10.63
CA ILE A 286 25.98 1.30 9.87
C ILE A 286 27.15 0.48 9.33
N ALA A 287 27.66 -0.48 10.11
CA ALA A 287 28.76 -1.35 9.71
C ALA A 287 28.34 -2.37 8.64
N ILE A 288 27.13 -2.95 8.74
CA ILE A 288 26.52 -3.81 7.73
C ILE A 288 26.35 -3.02 6.43
N ALA A 289 25.77 -1.81 6.49
CA ALA A 289 25.57 -0.98 5.31
C ALA A 289 26.89 -0.78 4.53
N LYS A 290 27.98 -0.41 5.21
CA LYS A 290 29.33 -0.30 4.62
C LYS A 290 29.87 -1.63 4.08
N ALA A 291 29.56 -2.75 4.73
CA ALA A 291 30.00 -4.08 4.32
C ALA A 291 29.29 -4.58 3.05
N VAL A 292 28.04 -4.16 2.81
CA VAL A 292 27.24 -4.57 1.64
C VAL A 292 27.14 -3.51 0.54
N GLU A 293 27.48 -2.24 0.81
CA GLU A 293 27.47 -1.16 -0.20
C GLU A 293 28.24 -1.50 -1.50
N PRO A 294 29.40 -2.20 -1.48
CA PRO A 294 30.08 -2.64 -2.70
C PRO A 294 29.29 -3.61 -3.59
N MET A 295 28.32 -4.37 -3.05
CA MET A 295 27.47 -5.24 -3.88
C MET A 295 26.34 -4.47 -4.60
N ASN A 296 26.23 -3.15 -4.38
CA ASN A 296 25.18 -2.28 -4.92
C ASN A 296 23.77 -2.86 -4.71
N PRO A 297 23.28 -2.92 -3.45
CA PRO A 297 21.97 -3.47 -3.15
C PRO A 297 20.84 -2.50 -3.51
N LEU A 298 19.71 -3.05 -3.94
CA LEU A 298 18.53 -2.29 -4.35
C LEU A 298 17.94 -1.48 -3.18
N PHE A 299 17.92 -2.07 -2.00
CA PHE A 299 17.58 -1.41 -0.73
C PHE A 299 18.13 -2.21 0.46
N TYR A 300 18.16 -1.54 1.62
CA TYR A 300 18.49 -2.09 2.93
C TYR A 300 17.22 -2.04 3.80
N GLU A 301 16.63 -3.22 4.04
CA GLU A 301 15.31 -3.39 4.66
C GLU A 301 15.40 -3.75 6.14
N ASP A 302 14.62 -3.03 6.96
CA ASP A 302 14.49 -3.22 8.40
C ASP A 302 15.83 -3.32 9.16
N PRO A 303 16.77 -2.36 8.98
CA PRO A 303 18.10 -2.41 9.57
C PRO A 303 18.18 -2.11 11.07
N LEU A 304 17.14 -1.51 11.66
CA LEU A 304 17.10 -1.06 13.06
C LEU A 304 15.74 -1.40 13.68
N ASN A 305 15.63 -1.31 15.00
CA ASN A 305 14.39 -1.56 15.74
C ASN A 305 13.19 -0.73 15.20
N VAL A 306 11.97 -1.30 15.28
CA VAL A 306 10.74 -0.78 14.67
C VAL A 306 10.39 0.66 15.06
N PRO A 307 10.46 1.08 16.34
CA PRO A 307 10.15 2.45 16.71
C PRO A 307 11.13 3.44 16.08
N TYR A 308 10.61 4.60 15.67
CA TYR A 308 11.46 5.70 15.24
C TYR A 308 12.45 6.10 16.35
N SER A 309 13.68 6.36 15.95
CA SER A 309 14.75 6.88 16.80
C SER A 309 15.76 7.63 15.94
N GLU A 310 16.57 8.49 16.56
CA GLU A 310 17.65 9.22 15.89
C GLU A 310 18.72 8.28 15.28
N GLY A 311 18.76 7.01 15.68
CA GLY A 311 19.58 5.97 15.04
C GLY A 311 19.26 5.77 13.57
N TRP A 312 17.99 5.93 13.16
CA TRP A 312 17.58 5.90 11.75
C TRP A 312 18.18 7.06 10.95
N LEU A 313 18.20 8.28 11.52
CA LEU A 313 18.87 9.43 10.89
C LEU A 313 20.39 9.29 10.86
N ALA A 314 21.00 8.68 11.89
CA ALA A 314 22.43 8.37 11.90
C ALA A 314 22.78 7.38 10.79
N LEU A 315 22.00 6.30 10.62
CA LEU A 315 22.17 5.33 9.54
C LEU A 315 21.95 5.99 8.16
N LYS A 316 20.89 6.77 7.99
CA LYS A 316 20.54 7.45 6.74
C LYS A 316 21.62 8.41 6.24
N ARG A 317 22.42 8.98 7.15
CA ARG A 317 23.57 9.83 6.83
C ARG A 317 24.86 9.06 6.56
N ALA A 318 24.92 7.77 6.90
CA ALA A 318 26.14 6.97 6.90
C ALA A 318 26.28 5.98 5.72
N THR A 319 25.27 5.87 4.85
CA THR A 319 25.28 5.01 3.66
C THR A 319 24.58 5.67 2.47
N ARG A 320 24.91 5.24 1.25
CA ARG A 320 24.22 5.63 0.02
C ARG A 320 23.14 4.62 -0.41
N ILE A 321 23.04 3.48 0.28
CA ILE A 321 22.03 2.45 0.00
C ILE A 321 20.63 3.01 0.34
N PRO A 322 19.61 2.83 -0.52
CA PRO A 322 18.24 3.18 -0.18
C PRO A 322 17.74 2.41 1.05
N ILE A 323 17.29 3.11 2.09
CA ILE A 323 16.77 2.49 3.32
C ILE A 323 15.26 2.31 3.21
N LEU A 324 14.77 1.17 3.69
CA LEU A 324 13.37 0.76 3.61
C LEU A 324 12.92 0.17 4.96
N THR A 325 11.75 0.57 5.47
CA THR A 325 11.16 0.01 6.70
C THR A 325 9.65 0.25 6.81
N GLY A 326 8.99 -0.46 7.73
CA GLY A 326 7.61 -0.23 8.14
C GLY A 326 6.62 -1.39 8.03
N GLU A 327 7.02 -2.63 7.73
CA GLU A 327 6.10 -3.79 7.71
C GLU A 327 5.41 -4.00 9.08
N LYS A 328 6.11 -3.62 10.16
CA LYS A 328 5.66 -3.71 11.56
C LYS A 328 5.06 -2.40 12.09
N LEU A 329 4.87 -1.38 11.25
CA LEU A 329 4.31 -0.08 11.63
C LEU A 329 2.80 -0.01 11.33
N GLU A 330 2.06 0.60 12.26
CA GLU A 330 0.60 0.71 12.19
C GLU A 330 0.13 2.14 11.93
N LEU A 331 -0.73 2.32 10.92
CA LEU A 331 -1.43 3.57 10.58
C LEU A 331 -0.48 4.76 10.31
N VAL A 332 -1.01 5.88 9.81
CA VAL A 332 -0.20 7.08 9.49
C VAL A 332 0.69 7.53 10.66
N ARG A 333 0.25 7.34 11.91
CA ARG A 333 1.04 7.65 13.12
C ARG A 333 2.40 6.94 13.18
N GLY A 334 2.50 5.70 12.71
CA GLY A 334 3.73 4.91 12.78
C GLY A 334 4.76 5.36 11.74
N PHE A 335 4.31 5.64 10.53
CA PHE A 335 5.15 6.09 9.42
C PHE A 335 5.51 7.58 9.50
N ARG A 336 4.69 8.39 10.17
CA ARG A 336 4.85 9.85 10.19
C ARG A 336 6.25 10.32 10.62
N PRO A 337 6.88 9.85 11.72
CA PRO A 337 8.22 10.30 12.09
C PRO A 337 9.28 10.01 11.01
N PHE A 338 9.19 8.85 10.36
CA PHE A 338 10.11 8.47 9.28
C PHE A 338 9.98 9.38 8.05
N LEU A 339 8.76 9.80 7.73
CA LEU A 339 8.45 10.66 6.59
C LEU A 339 8.75 12.14 6.90
N ASP A 340 8.31 12.65 8.06
CA ASP A 340 8.53 14.04 8.50
C ASP A 340 10.02 14.38 8.63
N HIS A 341 10.86 13.41 8.99
CA HIS A 341 12.32 13.55 9.10
C HIS A 341 13.11 13.03 7.90
N ALA A 342 12.46 12.48 6.87
CA ALA A 342 13.09 11.81 5.72
C ALA A 342 14.16 10.77 6.12
N ALA A 343 13.86 9.98 7.17
CA ALA A 343 14.80 9.04 7.78
C ALA A 343 14.98 7.73 6.97
N VAL A 344 14.12 7.49 5.98
CA VAL A 344 14.19 6.37 5.04
C VAL A 344 13.85 6.84 3.63
N ASP A 345 14.29 6.09 2.62
CA ASP A 345 14.03 6.40 1.21
C ASP A 345 12.69 5.83 0.72
N ILE A 346 12.27 4.70 1.29
CA ILE A 346 11.07 3.95 0.90
C ILE A 346 10.35 3.49 2.18
N ILE A 347 9.03 3.43 2.15
CA ILE A 347 8.24 2.75 3.19
C ILE A 347 7.60 1.48 2.64
N HIS A 348 7.47 0.41 3.43
CA HIS A 348 6.81 -0.86 3.03
C HIS A 348 5.66 -1.30 3.97
N PRO A 349 4.57 -0.51 4.12
CA PRO A 349 3.42 -0.96 4.90
C PRO A 349 2.90 -2.33 4.43
N ASP A 350 2.60 -3.21 5.38
CA ASP A 350 1.81 -4.42 5.15
C ASP A 350 0.32 -4.09 5.34
N LEU A 351 -0.52 -4.36 4.34
CA LEU A 351 -1.95 -4.09 4.42
C LEU A 351 -2.61 -4.87 5.57
N ALA A 352 -2.12 -6.06 5.94
CA ALA A 352 -2.64 -6.88 7.02
C ALA A 352 -2.31 -6.35 8.42
N PHE A 353 -1.41 -5.36 8.55
CA PHE A 353 -1.01 -4.74 9.83
C PHE A 353 -1.25 -3.23 9.88
N ALA A 354 -1.13 -2.52 8.75
CA ALA A 354 -1.10 -1.05 8.69
C ALA A 354 -2.49 -0.36 8.69
N GLY A 355 -3.57 -1.14 8.73
CA GLY A 355 -4.97 -0.66 8.69
C GLY A 355 -5.69 -1.00 7.39
N GLY A 356 -5.36 -2.11 6.73
CA GLY A 356 -6.02 -2.53 5.50
C GLY A 356 -5.72 -1.62 4.32
N ILE A 357 -6.64 -1.60 3.36
CA ILE A 357 -6.56 -0.76 2.17
C ILE A 357 -6.76 0.71 2.55
N THR A 358 -7.72 1.01 3.44
CA THR A 358 -8.02 2.38 3.89
C THR A 358 -6.84 3.00 4.66
N GLY A 359 -6.26 2.27 5.62
CA GLY A 359 -5.11 2.72 6.39
C GLY A 359 -3.87 2.90 5.53
N THR A 360 -3.58 1.92 4.67
CA THR A 360 -2.41 1.96 3.78
C THR A 360 -2.55 3.03 2.70
N ARG A 361 -3.76 3.27 2.18
CA ARG A 361 -4.01 4.39 1.25
C ARG A 361 -3.67 5.74 1.89
N LYS A 362 -4.09 5.96 3.14
CA LYS A 362 -3.77 7.18 3.90
C LYS A 362 -2.27 7.33 4.17
N ILE A 363 -1.56 6.23 4.42
CA ILE A 363 -0.10 6.22 4.52
C ILE A 363 0.55 6.60 3.17
N ALA A 364 0.08 6.03 2.07
CA ALA A 364 0.60 6.32 0.73
C ALA A 364 0.35 7.76 0.28
N ASP A 365 -0.84 8.31 0.53
CA ASP A 365 -1.19 9.70 0.24
C ASP A 365 -0.35 10.68 1.10
N TYR A 366 0.00 10.32 2.35
CA TYR A 366 0.92 11.11 3.18
C TYR A 366 2.37 11.05 2.65
N ALA A 367 2.86 9.86 2.30
CA ALA A 367 4.18 9.65 1.71
C ALA A 367 4.34 10.35 0.34
N ALA A 368 3.25 10.57 -0.40
CA ALA A 368 3.29 11.34 -1.64
C ALA A 368 3.67 12.82 -1.42
N LEU A 369 3.37 13.40 -0.25
CA LEU A 369 3.76 14.78 0.10
C LEU A 369 5.28 14.94 0.20
N THR A 370 5.97 13.92 0.72
CA THR A 370 7.44 13.86 0.82
C THR A 370 8.11 13.25 -0.41
N ARG A 371 7.32 12.85 -1.43
CA ARG A 371 7.76 12.10 -2.62
C ARG A 371 8.39 10.74 -2.31
N THR A 372 8.07 10.16 -1.14
CA THR A 372 8.57 8.86 -0.71
C THR A 372 7.80 7.75 -1.45
N PRO A 373 8.48 6.81 -2.14
CA PRO A 373 7.85 5.64 -2.73
C PRO A 373 7.30 4.68 -1.68
N VAL A 374 6.27 3.94 -2.08
CA VAL A 374 5.59 2.93 -1.27
C VAL A 374 5.85 1.56 -1.90
N ALA A 375 6.67 0.75 -1.24
CA ALA A 375 6.61 -0.68 -1.42
C ALA A 375 5.44 -1.25 -0.59
N LEU A 376 5.00 -2.48 -0.88
CA LEU A 376 4.04 -3.19 -0.03
C LEU A 376 4.65 -4.52 0.43
N HIS A 377 4.77 -4.70 1.75
CA HIS A 377 5.18 -5.98 2.34
C HIS A 377 4.08 -7.04 2.13
N ASN A 378 4.47 -8.31 1.96
CA ASN A 378 3.56 -9.41 1.67
C ASN A 378 4.23 -10.79 1.82
N VAL A 379 3.95 -11.41 2.97
CA VAL A 379 4.19 -12.84 3.21
C VAL A 379 2.86 -13.60 3.47
N GLY A 380 1.74 -13.02 3.06
CA GLY A 380 0.39 -13.48 3.36
C GLY A 380 -0.21 -14.47 2.34
N SER A 381 -1.52 -14.57 2.37
CA SER A 381 -2.31 -15.44 1.48
C SER A 381 -2.63 -14.78 0.13
N LEU A 382 -3.44 -15.47 -0.68
CA LEU A 382 -3.96 -14.96 -1.95
C LEU A 382 -4.78 -13.67 -1.74
N VAL A 383 -5.45 -13.53 -0.58
CA VAL A 383 -6.25 -12.36 -0.23
C VAL A 383 -5.36 -11.12 -0.09
N LEU A 384 -4.25 -11.21 0.67
CA LEU A 384 -3.29 -10.11 0.78
C LEU A 384 -2.60 -9.82 -0.57
N CYS A 385 -2.25 -10.85 -1.34
CA CYS A 385 -1.67 -10.68 -2.68
C CYS A 385 -2.57 -9.84 -3.62
N TYR A 386 -3.87 -10.10 -3.64
CA TYR A 386 -4.82 -9.34 -4.47
C TYR A 386 -5.14 -7.95 -3.87
N ALA A 387 -5.20 -7.81 -2.54
CA ALA A 387 -5.30 -6.50 -1.90
C ALA A 387 -4.12 -5.58 -2.26
N ASN A 388 -2.89 -6.12 -2.23
CA ASN A 388 -1.69 -5.42 -2.67
C ASN A 388 -1.72 -5.09 -4.17
N ALA A 389 -2.23 -5.98 -5.01
CA ALA A 389 -2.42 -5.71 -6.44
C ALA A 389 -3.36 -4.53 -6.69
N HIS A 390 -4.52 -4.49 -6.03
CA HIS A 390 -5.49 -3.40 -6.21
C HIS A 390 -4.99 -2.06 -5.65
N LEU A 391 -4.40 -2.03 -4.45
CA LEU A 391 -3.87 -0.78 -3.89
C LEU A 391 -2.63 -0.31 -4.66
N GLY A 392 -1.72 -1.22 -4.99
CA GLY A 392 -0.54 -0.92 -5.80
C GLY A 392 -0.86 -0.48 -7.22
N ALA A 393 -2.03 -0.85 -7.76
CA ALA A 393 -2.57 -0.26 -8.98
C ALA A 393 -3.05 1.19 -8.76
N ALA A 394 -3.74 1.45 -7.65
CA ALA A 394 -4.47 2.70 -7.40
C ALA A 394 -3.65 3.86 -6.80
N ILE A 395 -2.41 3.64 -6.37
CA ILE A 395 -1.52 4.72 -5.84
C ILE A 395 -0.45 5.13 -6.87
N GLN A 396 -0.18 6.43 -6.99
CA GLN A 396 0.81 6.94 -7.94
C GLN A 396 2.23 6.50 -7.55
N ASN A 397 2.61 6.73 -6.29
CA ASN A 397 3.94 6.49 -5.70
C ASN A 397 4.23 5.01 -5.38
N PHE A 398 3.51 4.07 -5.99
CA PHE A 398 3.82 2.65 -5.86
C PHE A 398 5.20 2.32 -6.43
N TYR A 399 6.00 1.60 -5.65
CA TYR A 399 7.31 1.11 -6.06
C TYR A 399 7.25 -0.36 -6.52
N ARG A 400 6.91 -1.28 -5.62
CA ARG A 400 6.81 -2.74 -5.85
C ARG A 400 6.11 -3.43 -4.68
N SER A 401 5.54 -4.62 -4.89
CA SER A 401 5.06 -5.48 -3.81
C SER A 401 6.01 -6.64 -3.60
N GLU A 402 6.14 -7.09 -2.37
CA GLU A 402 6.70 -8.40 -2.09
C GLU A 402 5.79 -9.52 -2.62
N SER A 403 6.38 -10.69 -2.87
CA SER A 403 5.69 -11.87 -3.38
C SER A 403 5.77 -13.05 -2.41
N ALA A 404 4.59 -13.48 -1.94
CA ALA A 404 4.37 -14.83 -1.42
C ALA A 404 4.17 -15.89 -2.54
N LEU A 405 3.86 -15.43 -3.76
CA LEU A 405 3.66 -16.23 -4.98
C LEU A 405 5.00 -16.65 -5.61
N GLY A 406 5.00 -17.71 -6.42
CA GLY A 406 6.21 -18.25 -7.06
C GLY A 406 7.06 -19.13 -6.16
N ARG A 407 6.59 -19.45 -4.94
CA ARG A 407 7.28 -20.35 -4.02
C ARG A 407 7.19 -21.81 -4.52
N PRO A 408 8.19 -22.67 -4.25
CA PRO A 408 8.25 -24.03 -4.83
C PRO A 408 7.00 -24.91 -4.60
N ASN A 409 6.28 -24.71 -3.50
CA ASN A 409 5.08 -25.48 -3.16
C ASN A 409 3.77 -24.92 -3.75
N ARG A 410 3.78 -23.77 -4.42
CA ARG A 410 2.60 -23.11 -5.02
C ARG A 410 1.41 -22.96 -4.08
N TYR A 411 1.69 -22.82 -2.78
CA TYR A 411 0.67 -22.89 -1.73
C TYR A 411 -0.34 -21.75 -1.80
N VAL A 412 0.12 -20.54 -2.14
CA VAL A 412 -0.75 -19.36 -2.26
C VAL A 412 -1.58 -19.40 -3.53
N GLU A 413 -0.97 -19.82 -4.64
CA GLU A 413 -1.64 -20.01 -5.93
C GLU A 413 -2.75 -21.06 -5.85
N SER A 414 -2.54 -22.12 -5.06
CA SER A 414 -3.48 -23.22 -4.85
C SER A 414 -4.72 -22.84 -4.01
N MET A 415 -4.78 -21.60 -3.49
CA MET A 415 -5.99 -21.05 -2.87
C MET A 415 -7.03 -20.59 -3.91
N ALA A 416 -6.63 -20.41 -5.17
CA ALA A 416 -7.54 -20.03 -6.24
C ALA A 416 -8.24 -21.26 -6.81
N ARG A 417 -9.58 -21.29 -6.75
CA ARG A 417 -10.40 -22.33 -7.40
C ARG A 417 -10.38 -22.16 -8.92
N SER A 418 -10.42 -20.91 -9.38
CA SER A 418 -10.28 -20.53 -10.79
C SER A 418 -9.44 -19.25 -10.90
N ASN A 419 -8.91 -18.97 -12.08
CA ASN A 419 -8.13 -17.76 -12.38
C ASN A 419 -6.98 -17.50 -11.38
N PRO A 420 -6.00 -18.43 -11.27
CA PRO A 420 -4.87 -18.27 -10.37
C PRO A 420 -4.03 -17.02 -10.73
N PRO A 421 -3.25 -16.47 -9.78
CA PRO A 421 -2.44 -15.28 -9.99
C PRO A 421 -1.53 -15.38 -11.21
N VAL A 422 -1.67 -14.43 -12.14
CA VAL A 422 -0.83 -14.37 -13.34
C VAL A 422 0.34 -13.43 -13.09
N ILE A 423 1.53 -14.00 -12.91
CA ILE A 423 2.78 -13.25 -12.88
C ILE A 423 3.52 -13.46 -14.19
N ARG A 424 3.98 -12.38 -14.83
CA ARG A 424 4.82 -12.42 -16.03
C ARG A 424 5.90 -11.35 -15.94
N LYS A 425 7.16 -11.71 -16.20
CA LYS A 425 8.32 -10.80 -16.13
C LYS A 425 8.42 -10.06 -14.79
N GLY A 426 8.14 -10.77 -13.69
CA GLY A 426 8.17 -10.23 -12.33
C GLY A 426 7.04 -9.25 -12.02
N ARG A 427 5.94 -9.25 -12.80
CA ARG A 427 4.78 -8.37 -12.57
C ARG A 427 3.52 -9.19 -12.35
N LEU A 428 2.78 -8.90 -11.29
CA LEU A 428 1.46 -9.49 -11.02
C LEU A 428 0.39 -8.67 -11.77
N GLN A 429 -0.41 -9.35 -12.59
CA GLN A 429 -1.58 -8.75 -13.23
C GLN A 429 -2.64 -8.39 -12.17
N VAL A 430 -3.22 -7.20 -12.25
CA VAL A 430 -4.29 -6.77 -11.35
C VAL A 430 -5.58 -7.52 -11.73
N PRO A 431 -6.29 -8.16 -10.78
CA PRO A 431 -7.55 -8.82 -11.06
C PRO A 431 -8.60 -7.85 -11.59
N ALA A 432 -9.29 -8.21 -12.68
CA ALA A 432 -10.35 -7.40 -13.30
C ALA A 432 -11.76 -7.74 -12.77
N GLY A 433 -11.90 -8.79 -11.97
CA GLY A 433 -13.19 -9.23 -11.43
C GLY A 433 -13.70 -8.35 -10.27
N PRO A 434 -14.99 -8.42 -9.92
CA PRO A 434 -15.56 -7.66 -8.81
C PRO A 434 -14.89 -7.94 -7.46
N GLY A 435 -14.83 -6.91 -6.61
CA GLY A 435 -14.15 -7.01 -5.32
C GLY A 435 -12.64 -7.07 -5.52
N LEU A 436 -11.99 -7.98 -4.80
CA LEU A 436 -10.59 -8.35 -5.02
C LEU A 436 -10.38 -9.29 -6.22
N GLY A 437 -11.45 -9.68 -6.92
CA GLY A 437 -11.38 -10.70 -7.99
C GLY A 437 -11.09 -12.12 -7.47
N LEU A 438 -11.44 -12.40 -6.21
CA LEU A 438 -11.20 -13.69 -5.55
C LEU A 438 -12.27 -14.75 -5.87
N ASP A 439 -11.83 -15.93 -6.32
CA ASP A 439 -12.59 -17.18 -6.28
C ASP A 439 -11.79 -18.22 -5.47
N LEU A 440 -12.09 -18.31 -4.17
CA LEU A 440 -11.34 -19.13 -3.22
C LEU A 440 -11.78 -20.60 -3.24
N ASP A 441 -10.82 -21.52 -3.27
CA ASP A 441 -11.06 -22.94 -3.05
C ASP A 441 -11.33 -23.21 -1.56
N MET A 442 -12.59 -23.49 -1.24
CA MET A 442 -13.04 -23.73 0.13
C MET A 442 -12.56 -25.09 0.68
N ASP A 443 -12.30 -26.07 -0.18
CA ASP A 443 -11.80 -27.39 0.23
C ASP A 443 -10.30 -27.36 0.46
N PHE A 444 -9.55 -26.58 -0.34
CA PHE A 444 -8.18 -26.22 -0.02
C PHE A 444 -8.08 -25.53 1.36
N LEU A 445 -8.95 -24.55 1.63
CA LEU A 445 -8.95 -23.84 2.91
C LEU A 445 -9.29 -24.77 4.09
N ARG A 446 -10.32 -25.63 3.97
CA ARG A 446 -10.66 -26.66 4.97
C ARG A 446 -9.50 -27.61 5.25
N LYS A 447 -8.88 -28.16 4.20
CA LYS A 447 -7.73 -29.07 4.31
C LYS A 447 -6.53 -28.41 5.00
N ASN A 448 -6.43 -27.09 4.93
CA ASN A 448 -5.30 -26.32 5.44
C ASN A 448 -5.57 -25.47 6.69
N LEU A 449 -6.66 -25.71 7.43
CA LEU A 449 -6.85 -25.14 8.77
C LEU A 449 -5.66 -25.45 9.72
N MET A 450 -5.37 -24.53 10.63
CA MET A 450 -4.47 -24.83 11.76
C MET A 450 -5.11 -25.90 12.66
N PRO A 451 -4.31 -26.74 13.35
CA PRO A 451 -4.83 -27.69 14.33
C PRO A 451 -5.66 -26.96 15.41
N GLY A 452 -6.92 -27.38 15.60
CA GLY A 452 -7.85 -26.77 16.55
C GLY A 452 -8.63 -25.54 16.03
N GLU A 453 -8.46 -25.13 14.77
CA GLU A 453 -9.31 -24.11 14.16
C GLU A 453 -10.61 -24.70 13.57
N GLU A 454 -11.69 -23.92 13.67
CA GLU A 454 -12.98 -24.21 13.04
C GLU A 454 -13.15 -23.44 11.72
N PHE A 455 -13.93 -24.00 10.79
CA PHE A 455 -14.11 -23.40 9.46
C PHE A 455 -15.12 -22.23 9.51
N TRP A 456 -14.60 -21.00 9.56
CA TRP A 456 -15.37 -19.76 9.69
C TRP A 456 -16.21 -19.66 10.97
N ALA A 457 -15.57 -19.84 12.13
CA ALA A 457 -16.10 -19.45 13.44
C ALA A 457 -15.88 -17.95 13.76
#